data_AF-A0A376FAE9-F1
#
_entry.id   AF-A0A376FAE9-F1
#
_cell.length_a   1.000
_cell.length_b   1.000
_cell.length_c   1.000
_cell.angle_alpha   90.00
_cell.angle_beta   90.00
_cell.angle_gamma   90.00
#
_symmetry.space_group_name_H-M   'P 1'
#
loop_
_entity.id
_entity.type
_entity.pdbx_description
1 polymer ?
#
loop_
_entity_poly.entity_id
_entity_poly.type
_entity_poly.pdbx_seq_one_letter_code
_entity_poly.pdbx_strand_id
1 'polypeptide(L)'
;MSLSQDILAELAEIKPGSPLAEARATRDAATRHAQGSYEILFSQQDADFALDERFAVAAKVARWHRRGGAGRTLCRVWPGRSHLRTPDPGR
;
A
#
# COMPACT_ATOMS: atom_id res chain seq x y z
N MET A 1 -17.13 -8.48 -13.34
CA MET A 1 -16.56 -7.29 -12.70
C MET A 1 -15.53 -7.79 -11.71
N SER A 2 -14.26 -7.75 -12.07
CA SER A 2 -13.18 -8.21 -11.20
C SER A 2 -13.03 -7.18 -10.08
N LEU A 3 -13.17 -7.59 -8.82
CA LEU A 3 -12.56 -6.87 -7.72
C LEU A 3 -11.05 -6.88 -8.03
N SER A 4 -10.57 -5.82 -8.67
CA SER A 4 -9.14 -5.50 -8.68
C SER A 4 -8.70 -5.59 -7.23
N GLN A 5 -7.99 -6.66 -6.91
CA GLN A 5 -7.35 -7.04 -5.65
C GLN A 5 -7.55 -6.02 -4.50
N ASP A 6 -8.32 -6.38 -3.45
CA ASP A 6 -8.48 -5.52 -2.25
C ASP A 6 -7.10 -5.33 -1.60
N ILE A 7 -6.49 -4.19 -1.92
CA ILE A 7 -5.11 -3.92 -1.54
C ILE A 7 -4.96 -3.79 -0.03
N LEU A 8 -6.01 -3.38 0.68
CA LEU A 8 -5.98 -3.29 2.13
C LEU A 8 -6.02 -4.67 2.77
N ALA A 9 -6.77 -5.61 2.18
CA ALA A 9 -6.75 -7.00 2.63
C ALA A 9 -5.34 -7.60 2.48
N GLU A 10 -4.65 -7.30 1.39
CA GLU A 10 -3.26 -7.73 1.17
C GLU A 10 -2.27 -7.03 2.13
N LEU A 11 -2.29 -5.70 2.18
CA LEU A 11 -1.35 -4.90 2.98
C LEU A 11 -1.49 -5.14 4.49
N ALA A 12 -2.69 -5.44 4.96
CA ALA A 12 -2.97 -5.74 6.36
C ALA A 12 -3.06 -7.24 6.66
N GLU A 13 -2.76 -8.09 5.67
CA GLU A 13 -2.81 -9.56 5.80
C GLU A 13 -4.16 -10.06 6.37
N ILE A 14 -5.26 -9.43 5.93
CA ILE A 14 -6.61 -9.76 6.38
C ILE A 14 -7.00 -11.11 5.80
N LYS A 15 -7.16 -12.11 6.67
CA LYS A 15 -7.61 -13.43 6.26
C LYS A 15 -9.06 -13.40 5.77
N PRO A 16 -9.38 -14.05 4.63
CA PRO A 16 -10.76 -14.27 4.21
C PRO A 16 -11.56 -14.97 5.31
N GLY A 17 -12.82 -14.57 5.52
CA GLY A 17 -13.68 -15.13 6.56
C GLY A 17 -13.27 -14.77 8.00
N SER A 18 -12.29 -13.89 8.20
CA SER A 18 -12.02 -13.34 9.54
C SER A 18 -13.12 -12.36 9.97
N PRO A 19 -13.32 -12.12 11.28
CA PRO A 19 -14.26 -11.11 11.76
C PRO A 19 -14.00 -9.71 11.18
N LEU A 20 -12.73 -9.38 10.86
CA LEU A 20 -12.36 -8.13 10.22
C LEU A 20 -12.79 -8.08 8.74
N ALA A 21 -12.66 -9.19 8.01
CA ALA A 21 -13.14 -9.28 6.63
C ALA A 21 -14.68 -9.13 6.57
N GLU A 22 -15.39 -9.78 7.50
CA GLU A 22 -16.86 -9.66 7.60
C GLU A 22 -17.29 -8.23 7.96
N ALA A 23 -16.64 -7.59 8.93
CA ALA A 23 -16.92 -6.21 9.29
C ALA A 23 -16.70 -5.24 8.11
N ARG A 24 -15.70 -5.50 7.26
CA ARG A 24 -15.44 -4.73 6.04
C ARG A 24 -16.48 -5.00 4.95
N ALA A 25 -17.00 -6.22 4.84
CA ALA A 25 -18.09 -6.55 3.92
C ALA A 25 -19.40 -5.84 4.32
N THR A 26 -19.68 -5.71 5.62
CA THR A 26 -20.83 -4.93 6.13
C THR A 26 -20.74 -3.45 5.74
N ARG A 27 -19.53 -2.91 5.53
CA ARG A 27 -19.27 -1.52 5.14
C ARG A 27 -18.70 -1.43 3.71
N ASP A 28 -19.35 -2.09 2.76
CA ASP A 28 -18.93 -2.15 1.35
C ASP A 28 -18.53 -0.79 0.75
N ALA A 29 -19.33 0.26 0.96
CA ALA A 29 -19.01 1.59 0.43
C ALA A 29 -17.64 2.11 0.93
N ALA A 30 -17.33 1.94 2.22
CA ALA A 30 -16.04 2.36 2.78
C ALA A 30 -14.88 1.53 2.20
N THR A 31 -15.08 0.23 2.01
CA THR A 31 -14.10 -0.67 1.38
C THR A 31 -13.83 -0.24 -0.07
N ARG A 32 -14.88 0.04 -0.86
CA ARG A 32 -14.76 0.52 -2.25
C ARG A 32 -14.10 1.89 -2.34
N HIS A 33 -14.49 2.84 -1.48
CA HIS A 33 -13.88 4.17 -1.50
C HIS A 33 -12.41 4.14 -1.09
N ALA A 34 -12.01 3.27 -0.17
CA ALA A 34 -10.61 3.12 0.19
C ALA A 34 -9.77 2.53 -0.97
N GLN A 35 -10.31 1.54 -1.69
CA GLN A 35 -9.68 1.00 -2.91
C GLN A 35 -9.58 2.07 -4.00
N GLY A 36 -10.64 2.85 -4.24
CA GLY A 36 -10.63 3.94 -5.22
C GLY A 36 -9.61 5.03 -4.88
N SER A 37 -9.45 5.38 -3.61
CA SER A 37 -8.40 6.31 -3.17
C SER A 37 -6.99 5.78 -3.44
N TYR A 38 -6.76 4.48 -3.22
CA TYR A 38 -5.48 3.85 -3.59
C TYR A 38 -5.22 3.94 -5.09
N GLU A 39 -6.22 3.61 -5.91
CA GLU A 39 -6.11 3.69 -7.37
C GLU A 39 -5.79 5.11 -7.82
N ILE A 40 -6.47 6.13 -7.31
CA ILE A 40 -6.17 7.54 -7.64
C ILE A 40 -4.74 7.91 -7.27
N LEU A 41 -4.27 7.51 -6.08
CA LEU A 41 -2.94 7.88 -5.61
C LEU A 41 -1.82 7.18 -6.39
N PHE A 42 -2.01 5.92 -6.80
CA PHE A 42 -0.92 5.07 -7.29
C PHE A 42 -1.07 4.54 -8.72
N SER A 43 -2.16 4.83 -9.44
CA SER A 43 -2.33 4.42 -10.86
C SER A 43 -2.08 5.56 -11.85
N GLN A 44 -2.22 6.82 -11.42
CA GLN A 44 -2.07 7.98 -12.28
C GLN A 44 -0.61 8.46 -12.30
N GLN A 45 -0.12 8.79 -13.49
CA GLN A 45 1.12 9.53 -13.67
C GLN A 45 0.84 11.02 -13.55
N ASP A 46 1.65 11.71 -12.75
CA ASP A 46 1.53 13.13 -12.47
C ASP A 46 2.95 13.72 -12.44
N ALA A 47 3.15 14.80 -13.19
CA ALA A 47 4.46 15.41 -13.36
C ALA A 47 4.92 16.19 -12.13
N ASP A 48 3.99 16.73 -11.34
CA ASP A 48 4.29 17.55 -10.17
C ASP A 48 4.54 16.70 -8.92
N PHE A 49 4.07 15.46 -8.92
CA PHE A 49 4.32 14.53 -7.84
C PHE A 49 4.41 13.10 -8.37
N ALA A 50 5.63 12.69 -8.69
CA ALA A 50 5.88 11.45 -9.38
C ALA A 50 5.51 10.23 -8.53
N LEU A 51 5.17 9.14 -9.19
CA LEU A 51 4.68 7.93 -8.52
C LEU A 51 5.69 7.41 -7.49
N ASP A 52 6.98 7.51 -7.80
CA ASP A 52 8.04 7.07 -6.92
C ASP A 52 8.11 7.85 -5.61
N GLU A 53 7.91 9.17 -5.68
CA GLU A 53 7.84 10.05 -4.51
C GLU A 53 6.62 9.73 -3.64
N ARG A 54 5.47 9.44 -4.24
CA ARG A 54 4.24 9.05 -3.52
C ARG A 54 4.45 7.80 -2.67
N PHE A 55 5.07 6.78 -3.26
CA PHE A 55 5.41 5.55 -2.53
C PHE A 55 6.50 5.77 -1.49
N ALA A 56 7.47 6.65 -1.72
CA ALA A 56 8.47 7.01 -0.72
C ALA A 56 7.83 7.64 0.52
N VAL A 57 6.84 8.52 0.32
CA VAL A 57 6.01 9.10 1.40
C VAL A 57 5.20 8.00 2.10
N ALA A 58 4.51 7.14 1.35
CA ALA A 58 3.72 6.04 1.92
C ALA A 58 4.59 5.11 2.79
N ALA A 59 5.79 4.77 2.33
CA ALA A 59 6.76 3.98 3.10
C ALA A 59 7.23 4.72 4.36
N LYS A 60 7.46 6.04 4.29
CA LYS A 60 7.84 6.86 5.44
C LYS A 60 6.76 6.89 6.50
N VAL A 61 5.50 7.11 6.11
CA VAL A 61 4.34 7.08 7.00
C VAL A 61 4.15 5.68 7.61
N ALA A 62 4.29 4.62 6.81
CA ALA A 62 4.19 3.25 7.31
C ALA A 62 5.25 2.92 8.38
N ARG A 63 6.47 3.45 8.23
CA ARG A 63 7.54 3.31 9.24
C ARG A 63 7.17 4.00 10.56
N TRP A 64 6.57 5.19 10.51
CA TRP A 64 6.15 5.91 11.72
C TRP A 64 5.11 5.16 12.53
N HIS A 65 4.16 4.50 11.86
CA HIS A 65 3.07 3.82 12.54
C HIS A 65 3.39 2.40 13.04
N ARG A 66 4.66 1.95 12.96
CA ARG A 66 5.16 0.62 13.39
C ARG A 66 4.14 -0.53 13.19
N ARG A 67 3.42 -0.54 12.06
CA ARG A 67 2.68 -1.71 11.58
C ARG A 67 3.62 -2.47 10.67
N GLY A 68 4.35 -3.42 11.24
CA GLY A 68 5.50 -4.07 10.63
C GLY A 68 5.28 -4.68 9.24
N GLY A 69 4.05 -4.97 8.80
CA GLY A 69 3.75 -5.57 7.49
C GLY A 69 3.84 -4.61 6.30
N ALA A 70 3.25 -3.42 6.40
CA ALA A 70 3.02 -2.54 5.24
C ALA A 70 4.32 -2.08 4.55
N GLY A 71 5.36 -1.76 5.32
CA GLY A 71 6.66 -1.34 4.76
C GLY A 71 7.40 -2.46 4.02
N ARG A 72 7.17 -3.73 4.37
CA ARG A 72 7.78 -4.89 3.69
C ARG A 72 7.02 -5.27 2.42
N THR A 73 5.70 -5.16 2.41
CA THR A 73 4.86 -5.45 1.23
C THR A 73 5.00 -4.37 0.16
N LEU A 74 5.09 -3.09 0.55
CA LEU A 74 5.32 -1.99 -0.39
C LEU A 74 6.62 -2.17 -1.21
N CYS A 75 7.66 -2.77 -0.62
CA CYS A 75 8.91 -3.09 -1.32
C CYS A 75 8.79 -4.26 -2.29
N ARG A 76 7.83 -5.16 -2.08
CA ARG A 76 7.61 -6.37 -2.90
C ARG A 76 6.77 -6.06 -4.14
N VAL A 77 5.86 -5.08 -4.03
CA VAL A 77 4.99 -4.61 -5.13
C VAL A 77 5.67 -3.54 -6.00
N TRP A 78 6.85 -3.04 -5.60
CA TRP A 78 7.57 -1.96 -6.28
C TRP A 78 8.55 -2.47 -7.38
N PRO A 79 8.30 -2.20 -8.68
CA PRO A 79 9.12 -2.71 -9.79
C PRO A 79 10.22 -1.72 -10.20
N GLY A 80 10.92 -1.09 -9.24
CA GLY A 80 11.92 -0.05 -9.53
C GLY A 80 13.04 0.05 -8.49
N ARG A 81 13.44 -1.05 -7.84
CA ARG A 81 14.25 -1.00 -6.60
C ARG A 81 15.78 -1.15 -6.78
N SER A 82 16.35 -0.76 -7.91
CA SER A 82 17.81 -0.85 -8.11
C SER A 82 18.60 0.31 -7.48
N HIS A 83 18.00 1.49 -7.29
CA HIS A 83 18.73 2.73 -7.01
C HIS A 83 18.59 3.27 -5.57
N LEU A 84 17.71 2.71 -4.73
CA LEU A 84 17.51 3.13 -3.33
C LEU A 84 18.16 2.19 -2.30
N ARG A 85 19.19 1.44 -2.69
CA ARG A 85 20.06 0.73 -1.75
C ARG A 85 20.93 1.79 -1.05
N THR A 86 20.46 2.32 0.07
CA THR A 86 21.28 3.17 0.94
C THR A 86 22.58 2.43 1.29
N PRO A 87 23.76 3.04 1.11
CA PRO A 87 24.99 2.45 1.63
C PRO A 87 24.91 2.43 3.16
N ASP A 88 25.33 1.30 3.72
CA ASP A 88 25.56 1.10 5.15
C ASP A 88 26.50 2.20 5.67
N PRO A 89 26.15 2.97 6.72
CA PRO A 89 27.08 3.91 7.31
C PRO A 89 28.02 3.12 8.25
N GLY A 90 29.03 2.46 7.68
CA GLY A 90 29.97 1.71 8.51
C GLY A 90 31.02 0.88 7.76
N ARG A 91 31.97 1.53 7.10
CA ARG A 91 33.36 1.06 7.06
C ARG A 91 34.33 2.19 6.71
#